data_AF-A0A352SM74-F1
#
_entry.id   AF-A0A352SM74-F1
#
_cell.length_a   1.000
_cell.length_b   1.000
_cell.length_c   1.000
_cell.angle_alpha   90.00
_cell.angle_beta   90.00
_cell.angle_gamma   90.00
#
_symmetry.space_group_name_H-M   'P 1'
#
loop_
_entity.id
_entity.type
_entity.pdbx_description
1 polymer ?
#
loop_
_entity_poly.entity_id
_entity_poly.type
_entity_poly.pdbx_seq_one_letter_code
_entity_poly.pdbx_strand_id
1 'polypeptide(L)'
;MHHNMVTIEGAKMSKSAGNFVTLQQLFDGDHALLSKGYDPMVIRFLLLQSHYQSPIDFSDRALQAAEKGLDRLMGAMELSEKLGLLLEGQGGSDGVDVASGASHGADLEAIVAMHQAQGAKKGSKSLEGELVEGICDAFKEITQDLHTAKAIAALFGVSSVLQALANGQKPRNEVSDEVLTLVMRVYRAMVTNILGFEGAQRASMESSDRVEGLMALLVELRTSARSNHDYATSDLIRDRVAAQGITLKDGKGGVVEIEYGPIPTQQDGSSSSPTE
;
A
#
# COMPACT_ATOMS: atom_id res chain seq x y z
N MET A 1 18.84 17.52 21.30
CA MET A 1 18.04 16.33 20.93
C MET A 1 18.78 15.10 21.40
N HIS A 2 18.17 14.28 22.25
CA HIS A 2 18.70 12.97 22.64
C HIS A 2 17.69 11.91 22.24
N HIS A 3 18.15 10.85 21.58
CA HIS A 3 17.34 9.69 21.24
C HIS A 3 17.42 8.65 22.37
N ASN A 4 16.33 7.91 22.55
CA ASN A 4 16.27 6.83 23.53
C ASN A 4 16.93 5.56 22.98
N MET A 5 17.04 4.56 23.84
CA MET A 5 17.70 3.30 23.57
C MET A 5 16.85 2.37 22.70
N VAL A 6 17.57 1.47 22.02
CA VAL A 6 17.00 0.33 21.32
C VAL A 6 17.10 -0.91 22.21
N THR A 7 16.03 -1.68 22.29
CA THR A 7 15.96 -2.96 23.00
C THR A 7 15.77 -4.12 22.02
N ILE A 8 16.16 -5.32 22.44
CA ILE A 8 15.84 -6.58 21.77
C ILE A 8 15.13 -7.45 22.79
N GLU A 9 13.90 -7.87 22.48
CA GLU A 9 13.06 -8.69 23.37
C GLU A 9 12.96 -8.10 24.79
N GLY A 10 12.85 -6.78 24.90
CA GLY A 10 12.73 -6.04 26.16
C GLY A 10 14.05 -5.77 26.89
N ALA A 11 15.18 -6.31 26.44
CA ALA A 11 16.49 -6.05 27.02
C ALA A 11 17.27 -4.99 26.22
N LYS A 12 17.99 -4.09 26.90
CA LYS A 12 18.83 -3.08 26.24
C LYS A 12 19.84 -3.75 25.30
N MET A 13 19.83 -3.35 24.03
CA MET A 13 20.78 -3.87 23.04
C MET A 13 22.20 -3.39 23.37
N SER A 14 23.16 -4.30 23.50
CA SER A 14 24.56 -3.93 23.74
C SER A 14 25.54 -4.99 23.25
N LYS A 15 26.72 -4.54 22.79
CA LYS A 15 27.81 -5.45 22.42
C LYS A 15 28.31 -6.26 23.62
N SER A 16 28.40 -5.64 24.79
CA SER A 16 28.91 -6.25 26.01
C SER A 16 28.01 -7.37 26.56
N ALA A 17 26.70 -7.28 26.37
CA ALA A 17 25.77 -8.34 26.76
C ALA A 17 25.55 -9.37 25.63
N GLY A 18 26.18 -9.19 24.47
CA GLY A 18 26.06 -10.10 23.33
C GLY A 18 24.69 -10.09 22.63
N ASN A 19 23.75 -9.25 23.08
CA ASN A 19 22.40 -9.14 22.56
C ASN A 19 22.31 -7.99 21.54
N PHE A 20 22.98 -8.12 20.41
CA PHE A 20 22.92 -7.13 19.34
C PHE A 20 22.76 -7.80 17.98
N VAL A 21 22.09 -7.10 17.07
CA VAL A 21 21.95 -7.50 15.68
C VAL A 21 22.52 -6.38 14.83
N THR A 22 23.39 -6.72 13.88
CA THR A 22 23.93 -5.73 12.94
C THR A 22 22.93 -5.43 11.83
N LEU A 23 23.07 -4.27 11.17
CA LEU A 23 22.24 -3.95 10.00
C LEU A 23 22.39 -5.00 8.89
N GLN A 24 23.62 -5.47 8.65
CA GLN A 24 23.87 -6.49 7.64
C GLN A 24 23.12 -7.79 7.96
N GLN A 25 23.13 -8.24 9.23
CA GLN A 25 22.35 -9.39 9.66
C GLN A 25 20.84 -9.18 9.54
N LEU A 26 20.34 -7.95 9.78
CA LEU A 26 18.92 -7.63 9.55
C LEU A 26 18.54 -7.73 8.07
N PHE A 27 19.43 -7.29 7.18
CA PHE A 27 19.19 -7.32 5.73
C PHE A 27 19.29 -8.75 5.18
N ASP A 28 20.30 -9.50 5.60
CA ASP A 28 20.58 -10.84 5.09
C ASP A 28 19.72 -11.91 5.78
N GLY A 29 19.15 -11.61 6.96
CA GLY A 29 18.44 -12.57 7.80
C GLY A 29 19.35 -13.54 8.55
N ASP A 30 20.66 -13.28 8.57
CA ASP A 30 21.68 -14.13 9.19
C ASP A 30 21.79 -13.88 10.71
N HIS A 31 20.69 -14.12 11.43
CA HIS A 31 20.64 -14.04 12.89
C HIS A 31 19.57 -14.96 13.47
N ALA A 32 19.86 -15.61 14.60
CA ALA A 32 18.97 -16.59 15.24
C ALA A 32 17.60 -16.03 15.68
N LEU A 33 17.51 -14.71 15.86
CA LEU A 33 16.28 -14.00 16.23
C LEU A 33 15.44 -13.56 15.03
N LEU A 34 15.86 -13.84 13.80
CA LEU A 34 15.18 -13.42 12.57
C LEU A 34 14.66 -14.64 11.82
N SER A 35 13.45 -14.53 11.27
CA SER A 35 12.89 -15.57 10.40
C SER A 35 13.30 -15.40 8.93
N LYS A 36 13.71 -14.18 8.54
CA LYS A 36 14.15 -13.81 7.20
C LYS A 36 14.96 -12.50 7.23
N GLY A 37 15.52 -12.14 6.08
CA GLY A 37 16.04 -10.80 5.84
C GLY A 37 14.93 -9.77 5.62
N TYR A 38 15.21 -8.52 5.97
CA TYR A 38 14.28 -7.40 5.85
C TYR A 38 14.85 -6.26 5.01
N ASP A 39 14.00 -5.65 4.18
CA ASP A 39 14.35 -4.48 3.39
C ASP A 39 14.72 -3.29 4.31
N PRO A 40 15.72 -2.46 3.97
CA PRO A 40 16.07 -1.28 4.74
C PRO A 40 14.90 -0.32 5.03
N MET A 41 13.92 -0.22 4.12
CA MET A 41 12.73 0.60 4.31
C MET A 41 11.81 0.04 5.40
N VAL A 42 11.73 -1.29 5.57
CA VAL A 42 10.97 -1.92 6.67
C VAL A 42 11.57 -1.53 8.01
N ILE A 43 12.90 -1.59 8.12
CA ILE A 43 13.61 -1.21 9.35
C ILE A 43 13.45 0.29 9.63
N ARG A 44 13.53 1.12 8.60
CA ARG A 44 13.24 2.56 8.70
C ARG A 44 11.80 2.81 9.18
N PHE A 45 10.83 2.08 8.63
CA PHE A 45 9.43 2.20 9.01
C PHE A 45 9.22 1.82 10.48
N LEU A 46 9.82 0.71 10.94
CA LEU A 46 9.79 0.33 12.35
C LEU A 46 10.35 1.42 13.27
N LEU A 47 11.49 2.02 12.91
CA LEU A 47 12.09 3.11 13.69
C LEU A 47 11.18 4.35 13.77
N LEU A 48 10.43 4.64 12.71
CA LEU A 48 9.50 5.78 12.64
C LEU A 48 8.16 5.53 13.35
N GLN A 49 7.84 4.27 13.69
CA GLN A 49 6.63 3.93 14.47
C GLN A 49 6.71 4.30 15.95
N SER A 50 7.88 4.72 16.44
CA SER A 50 8.08 5.14 17.82
C SER A 50 8.63 6.56 17.87
N HIS A 51 8.28 7.30 18.91
CA HIS A 51 8.85 8.63 19.13
C HIS A 51 10.35 8.50 19.44
N TYR A 52 11.16 9.46 18.99
CA TYR A 52 12.63 9.40 19.17
C TYR A 52 13.06 9.37 20.65
N GLN A 53 12.22 9.86 21.57
CA GLN A 53 12.46 9.80 23.02
C GLN A 53 11.88 8.54 23.69
N SER A 54 11.23 7.64 22.97
CA SER A 54 10.68 6.39 23.49
C SER A 54 11.61 5.22 23.17
N PRO A 55 11.72 4.21 24.06
CA PRO A 55 12.48 3.01 23.74
C PRO A 55 11.81 2.25 22.59
N ILE A 56 12.62 1.73 21.67
CA ILE A 56 12.15 0.94 20.52
C ILE A 56 12.57 -0.51 20.72
N ASP A 57 11.60 -1.41 20.73
CA ASP A 57 11.86 -2.84 20.86
C ASP A 57 11.93 -3.53 19.50
N PHE A 58 13.10 -4.10 19.20
CA PHE A 58 13.31 -4.92 18.02
C PHE A 58 12.97 -6.37 18.32
N SER A 59 12.12 -6.93 17.47
CA SER A 59 11.82 -8.35 17.40
C SER A 59 11.44 -8.70 15.97
N ASP A 60 11.56 -9.98 15.60
CA ASP A 60 11.11 -10.47 14.30
C ASP A 60 9.63 -10.13 14.06
N ARG A 61 8.80 -10.29 15.10
CA ARG A 61 7.37 -9.94 15.05
C ARG A 61 7.14 -8.45 14.76
N ALA A 62 7.93 -7.56 15.37
CA ALA A 62 7.83 -6.13 15.12
C ALA A 62 8.23 -5.78 13.68
N LEU A 63 9.27 -6.42 13.15
CA LEU A 63 9.70 -6.25 11.76
C LEU A 63 8.66 -6.76 10.75
N GLN A 64 8.06 -7.94 10.98
CA GLN A 64 6.96 -8.44 10.13
C GLN A 64 5.73 -7.53 10.16
N ALA A 65 5.40 -6.96 11.32
CA ALA A 65 4.30 -6.00 11.44
C ALA A 65 4.62 -4.68 10.73
N ALA A 66 5.86 -4.21 10.84
CA ALA A 66 6.36 -3.04 10.14
C ALA A 66 6.31 -3.23 8.62
N GLU A 67 6.72 -4.38 8.10
CA GLU A 67 6.66 -4.71 6.68
C GLU A 67 5.24 -4.57 6.12
N LYS A 68 4.26 -5.23 6.76
CA LYS A 68 2.84 -5.13 6.36
C LYS A 68 2.30 -3.69 6.44
N GLY A 69 2.75 -2.93 7.43
CA GLY A 69 2.37 -1.53 7.57
C GLY A 69 2.96 -0.66 6.45
N LEU A 70 4.22 -0.90 6.10
CA LEU A 70 4.88 -0.21 4.99
C LEU A 70 4.19 -0.56 3.66
N ASP A 71 3.92 -1.84 3.39
CA ASP A 71 3.21 -2.28 2.18
C ASP A 71 1.87 -1.56 2.00
N ARG A 72 1.12 -1.41 3.10
CA ARG A 72 -0.16 -0.68 3.09
C ARG A 72 0.03 0.81 2.77
N LEU A 73 1.04 1.45 3.36
CA LEU A 73 1.32 2.87 3.14
C LEU A 73 1.76 3.14 1.69
N MET A 74 2.61 2.26 1.15
CA MET A 74 3.13 2.32 -0.21
C MET A 74 2.06 1.98 -1.25
N GLY A 75 1.22 0.97 -0.99
CA GLY A 75 0.11 0.60 -1.88
C GLY A 75 -0.90 1.74 -2.06
N ALA A 76 -1.11 2.59 -1.04
CA ALA A 76 -1.92 3.79 -1.20
C ALA A 76 -1.28 4.84 -2.12
N MET A 77 0.06 4.91 -2.21
CA MET A 77 0.73 5.76 -3.21
C MET A 77 0.50 5.24 -4.63
N GLU A 78 0.62 3.93 -4.85
CA GLU A 78 0.34 3.34 -6.17
C GLU A 78 -1.12 3.56 -6.59
N LEU A 79 -2.07 3.46 -5.65
CA LEU A 79 -3.47 3.77 -5.90
C LEU A 79 -3.69 5.25 -6.21
N SER A 80 -2.95 6.14 -5.56
CA SER A 80 -3.00 7.57 -5.88
C SER A 80 -2.57 7.83 -7.32
N GLU A 81 -1.49 7.20 -7.81
CA GLU A 81 -1.07 7.35 -9.20
C GLU A 81 -2.16 6.88 -10.19
N LYS A 82 -2.79 5.73 -9.91
CA LYS A 82 -3.92 5.23 -10.72
C LYS A 82 -5.12 6.18 -10.73
N LEU A 83 -5.48 6.75 -9.57
CA LEU A 83 -6.55 7.74 -9.46
C LEU A 83 -6.20 9.02 -10.24
N GLY A 84 -4.95 9.45 -10.22
CA GLY A 84 -4.47 10.60 -10.99
C GLY A 84 -4.67 10.41 -12.50
N LEU A 85 -4.24 9.25 -13.03
CA LEU A 85 -4.42 8.91 -14.44
C LEU A 85 -5.89 8.89 -14.88
N LEU A 86 -6.80 8.43 -14.01
CA LEU A 86 -8.24 8.43 -14.31
C LEU A 86 -8.83 9.84 -14.40
N LEU A 87 -8.28 10.80 -13.66
CA LEU A 87 -8.72 12.20 -13.70
C LEU A 87 -8.25 12.90 -14.97
N GLU A 88 -7.03 12.61 -15.42
CA GLU A 88 -6.48 13.16 -16.67
C GLU A 88 -7.27 12.70 -17.90
N GLY A 89 -7.83 11.48 -17.87
CA GLY A 89 -8.66 10.92 -18.94
C GLY A 89 -10.00 11.61 -19.17
N GLN A 90 -10.46 12.51 -18.28
CA GLN A 90 -11.76 13.19 -18.36
C GLN A 90 -11.69 14.67 -18.78
N GLY A 91 -10.50 15.19 -19.12
CA GLY A 91 -10.34 16.50 -19.76
C GLY A 91 -9.49 17.48 -18.96
N GLY A 92 -8.27 17.71 -19.44
CA GLY A 92 -7.38 18.77 -18.97
C GLY A 92 -5.93 18.45 -19.34
N SER A 93 -5.39 19.18 -20.31
CA SER A 93 -4.03 19.01 -20.84
C SER A 93 -2.92 19.57 -19.93
N ASP A 94 -3.15 19.62 -18.63
CA ASP A 94 -2.10 19.89 -17.64
C ASP A 94 -1.94 18.60 -16.85
N GLY A 95 -0.97 17.78 -17.26
CA GLY A 95 -0.60 16.59 -16.51
C GLY A 95 -0.44 16.99 -15.05
N VAL A 96 -1.14 16.30 -14.15
CA VAL A 96 -0.97 16.49 -12.72
C VAL A 96 0.41 15.92 -12.45
N ASP A 97 1.41 16.77 -12.57
CA ASP A 97 2.80 16.40 -12.39
C ASP A 97 3.02 16.21 -10.89
N VAL A 98 2.57 15.05 -10.37
CA VAL A 98 2.75 14.57 -8.99
C VAL A 98 4.25 14.47 -8.66
N ALA A 99 5.13 14.61 -9.67
CA ALA A 99 6.58 14.61 -9.55
C ALA A 99 7.22 16.00 -9.63
N SER A 100 6.53 17.06 -10.11
CA SER A 100 7.17 18.38 -10.24
C SER A 100 7.33 19.09 -8.90
N GLY A 101 8.59 19.35 -8.54
CA GLY A 101 9.02 19.91 -7.25
C GLY A 101 8.67 21.38 -6.99
N ALA A 102 7.67 21.95 -7.65
CA ALA A 102 7.31 23.36 -7.50
C ALA A 102 5.84 23.55 -7.08
N SER A 103 5.49 23.04 -5.89
CA SER A 103 4.75 23.79 -4.83
C SER A 103 4.04 22.88 -3.81
N HIS A 104 4.64 21.77 -3.36
CA HIS A 104 4.09 20.97 -2.24
C HIS A 104 3.73 21.81 -1.00
N GLY A 105 4.45 22.91 -0.77
CA GLY A 105 4.12 23.89 0.28
C GLY A 105 2.83 24.66 0.01
N ALA A 106 2.60 25.14 -1.22
CA ALA A 106 1.35 25.83 -1.57
C ALA A 106 0.16 24.87 -1.56
N ASP A 107 0.36 23.61 -1.96
CA ASP A 107 -0.66 22.57 -1.86
C ASP A 107 -1.07 22.33 -0.41
N LEU A 108 -0.08 22.22 0.49
CA LEU A 108 -0.33 22.09 1.92
C LEU A 108 -1.02 23.34 2.49
N GLU A 109 -0.61 24.54 2.09
CA GLU A 109 -1.27 25.78 2.50
C GLU A 109 -2.74 25.82 2.03
N ALA A 110 -3.02 25.36 0.81
CA ALA A 110 -4.38 25.24 0.29
C ALA A 110 -5.21 24.24 1.13
N ILE A 111 -4.67 23.05 1.43
CA ILE A 111 -5.34 22.06 2.29
C ILE A 111 -5.60 22.64 3.68
N VAL A 112 -4.63 23.32 4.28
CA VAL A 112 -4.78 23.95 5.60
C VAL A 112 -5.84 25.06 5.57
N ALA A 113 -5.88 25.87 4.51
CA ALA A 113 -6.91 26.89 4.34
C ALA A 113 -8.31 26.26 4.20
N MET A 114 -8.44 25.17 3.44
CA MET A 114 -9.68 24.39 3.33
C MET A 114 -10.13 23.84 4.70
N HIS A 115 -9.21 23.28 5.47
CA HIS A 115 -9.48 22.77 6.82
C HIS A 115 -9.97 23.88 7.76
N GLN A 116 -9.34 25.06 7.73
CA GLN A 116 -9.74 26.20 8.55
C GLN A 116 -11.09 26.78 8.14
N ALA A 117 -11.39 26.81 6.83
CA ALA A 117 -12.65 27.30 6.28
C ALA A 117 -13.84 26.38 6.62
N GLN A 118 -13.62 25.07 6.77
CA GLN A 118 -14.64 24.12 7.21
C GLN A 118 -15.10 24.33 8.67
N GLY A 119 -14.37 25.15 9.44
CA GLY A 119 -14.65 25.44 10.84
C GLY A 119 -14.42 24.21 11.73
N ALA A 120 -14.19 24.43 13.03
CA ALA A 120 -13.85 23.41 14.02
C ALA A 120 -14.98 22.39 14.33
N LYS A 121 -15.69 21.86 13.34
CA LYS A 121 -16.51 20.65 13.44
C LYS A 121 -15.58 19.45 13.28
N LYS A 122 -14.87 19.15 14.36
CA LYS A 122 -14.16 17.88 14.55
C LYS A 122 -15.11 16.73 14.19
N GLY A 123 -14.82 16.00 13.11
CA GLY A 123 -15.72 14.97 12.57
C GLY A 123 -16.69 15.44 11.48
N SER A 124 -16.24 16.25 10.51
CA SER A 124 -16.98 16.41 9.26
C SER A 124 -17.28 15.03 8.68
N LYS A 125 -18.56 14.65 8.55
CA LYS A 125 -18.97 13.36 7.98
C LYS A 125 -18.67 13.23 6.47
N SER A 126 -18.02 14.22 5.86
CA SER A 126 -17.67 14.18 4.44
C SER A 126 -16.33 13.48 4.23
N LEU A 127 -16.25 12.70 3.15
CA LEU A 127 -15.00 12.06 2.72
C LEU A 127 -13.88 13.07 2.47
N GLU A 128 -14.25 14.21 1.89
CA GLU A 128 -13.32 15.31 1.67
C GLU A 128 -12.74 15.85 2.98
N GLY A 129 -13.58 15.99 4.02
CA GLY A 129 -13.14 16.40 5.35
C GLY A 129 -12.21 15.39 5.99
N GLU A 130 -12.52 14.08 5.88
CA GLU A 130 -11.64 13.01 6.38
C GLU A 130 -10.24 13.06 5.74
N LEU A 131 -10.15 13.29 4.43
CA LEU A 131 -8.88 13.41 3.70
C LEU A 131 -8.07 14.64 4.12
N VAL A 132 -8.72 15.80 4.17
CA VAL A 132 -8.10 17.08 4.54
C VAL A 132 -7.63 17.06 6.00
N GLU A 133 -8.48 16.61 6.93
CA GLU A 133 -8.16 16.48 8.35
C GLU A 133 -6.98 15.52 8.56
N GLY A 134 -6.97 14.37 7.87
CA GLY A 134 -5.86 13.41 7.96
C GLY A 134 -4.50 13.98 7.54
N ILE A 135 -4.44 14.79 6.48
CA ILE A 135 -3.20 15.47 6.06
C ILE A 135 -2.79 16.55 7.06
N CYS A 136 -3.73 17.37 7.53
CA CYS A 136 -3.45 18.41 8.52
C CYS A 136 -2.94 17.81 9.84
N ASP A 137 -3.57 16.75 10.32
CA ASP A 137 -3.16 16.04 11.54
C ASP A 137 -1.77 15.42 11.37
N ALA A 138 -1.52 14.76 10.24
CA ALA A 138 -0.20 14.20 9.97
C ALA A 138 0.89 15.29 10.01
N PHE A 139 0.67 16.42 9.35
CA PHE A 139 1.63 17.52 9.32
C PHE A 139 1.81 18.17 10.70
N LYS A 140 0.71 18.34 11.45
CA LYS A 140 0.73 18.86 12.81
C LYS A 140 1.57 17.97 13.74
N GLU A 141 1.39 16.65 13.70
CA GLU A 141 2.16 15.74 14.56
C GLU A 141 3.65 15.74 14.22
N ILE A 142 4.03 15.90 12.95
CA ILE A 142 5.46 16.04 12.59
C ILE A 142 6.03 17.38 13.10
N THR A 143 5.27 18.46 13.01
CA THR A 143 5.73 19.79 13.47
C THR A 143 5.71 19.91 15.00
N GLN A 144 4.89 19.12 15.70
CA GLN A 144 4.85 19.01 17.16
C GLN A 144 5.78 17.90 17.65
N ASP A 145 7.06 18.24 17.83
CA ASP A 145 8.10 17.35 18.38
C ASP A 145 8.39 16.09 17.55
N LEU A 146 8.23 16.14 16.22
CA LEU A 146 8.54 15.01 15.33
C LEU A 146 7.81 13.72 15.74
N HIS A 147 6.52 13.80 16.07
CA HIS A 147 5.69 12.63 16.38
C HIS A 147 5.35 11.80 15.13
N THR A 148 6.36 11.15 14.54
CA THR A 148 6.24 10.33 13.33
C THR A 148 5.24 9.19 13.48
N ALA A 149 5.15 8.57 14.66
CA ALA A 149 4.20 7.48 14.93
C ALA A 149 2.73 7.92 14.73
N LYS A 150 2.38 9.09 15.29
CA LYS A 150 1.03 9.65 15.17
C LYS A 150 0.78 10.18 13.76
N ALA A 151 1.80 10.77 13.13
CA ALA A 151 1.71 11.21 11.74
C ALA A 151 1.43 10.04 10.79
N ILE A 152 2.14 8.91 10.96
CA ILE A 152 1.90 7.68 10.20
C ILE A 152 0.48 7.15 10.45
N ALA A 153 -0.02 7.21 11.69
CA ALA A 153 -1.39 6.81 11.99
C ALA A 153 -2.45 7.68 11.27
N ALA A 154 -2.22 9.00 11.21
CA ALA A 154 -3.07 9.91 10.45
C ALA A 154 -3.01 9.63 8.94
N LEU A 155 -1.81 9.38 8.40
CA LEU A 155 -1.62 8.98 7.00
C LEU A 155 -2.34 7.66 6.67
N PHE A 156 -2.36 6.67 7.58
CA PHE A 156 -3.15 5.46 7.36
C PHE A 156 -4.65 5.71 7.26
N GLY A 157 -5.17 6.73 7.96
CA GLY A 157 -6.53 7.21 7.78
C GLY A 157 -6.78 7.65 6.34
N VAL A 158 -5.89 8.50 5.82
CA VAL A 158 -5.91 8.95 4.41
C VAL A 158 -5.81 7.76 3.44
N SER A 159 -4.84 6.85 3.65
CA SER A 159 -4.66 5.64 2.84
C SER A 159 -5.95 4.82 2.75
N SER A 160 -6.67 4.68 3.87
CA SER A 160 -7.92 3.92 3.93
C SER A 160 -9.03 4.55 3.10
N VAL A 161 -9.14 5.88 3.09
CA VAL A 161 -10.13 6.60 2.29
C VAL A 161 -9.78 6.51 0.80
N LEU A 162 -8.51 6.72 0.43
CA LEU A 162 -8.04 6.57 -0.95
C LEU A 162 -8.30 5.16 -1.49
N GLN A 163 -8.04 4.13 -0.69
CA GLN A 163 -8.31 2.74 -1.08
C GLN A 163 -9.81 2.47 -1.27
N ALA A 164 -10.65 2.99 -0.37
CA ALA A 164 -12.10 2.83 -0.49
C ALA A 164 -12.67 3.55 -1.73
N LEU A 165 -12.11 4.71 -2.09
CA LEU A 165 -12.45 5.42 -3.33
C LEU A 165 -11.99 4.65 -4.57
N ALA A 166 -10.76 4.16 -4.59
CA ALA A 166 -10.19 3.40 -5.71
C ALA A 166 -10.94 2.08 -5.98
N ASN A 167 -11.40 1.41 -4.92
CA ASN A 167 -12.16 0.16 -5.04
C ASN A 167 -13.67 0.38 -5.21
N GLY A 168 -14.14 1.62 -5.33
CA GLY A 168 -15.57 1.96 -5.48
C GLY A 168 -16.44 1.67 -4.25
N GLN A 169 -15.85 1.43 -3.08
CA GLN A 169 -16.56 1.24 -1.81
C GLN A 169 -17.14 2.54 -1.26
N LYS A 170 -16.46 3.66 -1.54
CA LYS A 170 -16.91 5.01 -1.24
C LYS A 170 -17.13 5.76 -2.56
N PRO A 171 -18.20 6.56 -2.68
CA PRO A 171 -18.57 7.15 -3.96
C PRO A 171 -17.65 8.32 -4.32
N ARG A 172 -17.09 8.29 -5.53
CA ARG A 172 -16.08 9.25 -6.00
C ARG A 172 -16.61 10.69 -6.13
N ASN A 173 -17.91 10.86 -6.31
CA ASN A 173 -18.56 12.18 -6.45
C ASN A 173 -18.66 12.96 -5.14
N GLU A 174 -18.36 12.35 -3.98
CA GLU A 174 -18.36 13.03 -2.68
C GLU A 174 -17.05 13.79 -2.39
N VAL A 175 -16.05 13.66 -3.27
CA VAL A 175 -14.75 14.35 -3.16
C VAL A 175 -14.50 15.11 -4.44
N SER A 176 -14.15 16.39 -4.34
CA SER A 176 -13.77 17.18 -5.51
C SER A 176 -12.42 16.74 -6.10
N ASP A 177 -12.27 16.85 -7.41
CA ASP A 177 -11.05 16.47 -8.13
C ASP A 177 -9.84 17.28 -7.69
N GLU A 178 -10.07 18.57 -7.39
CA GLU A 178 -9.07 19.49 -6.85
C GLU A 178 -8.55 19.01 -5.49
N VAL A 179 -9.45 18.71 -4.53
CA VAL A 179 -9.03 18.25 -3.21
C VAL A 179 -8.35 16.89 -3.27
N LEU A 180 -8.86 15.96 -4.08
CA LEU A 180 -8.24 14.65 -4.24
C LEU A 180 -6.82 14.78 -4.80
N THR A 181 -6.63 15.64 -5.80
CA THR A 181 -5.32 15.92 -6.39
C THR A 181 -4.35 16.50 -5.36
N LEU A 182 -4.77 17.53 -4.62
CA LEU A 182 -3.96 18.17 -3.58
C LEU A 182 -3.57 17.17 -2.49
N VAL A 183 -4.53 16.40 -1.97
CA VAL A 183 -4.29 15.40 -0.92
C VAL A 183 -3.31 14.34 -1.40
N MET A 184 -3.43 13.85 -2.64
CA MET A 184 -2.52 12.86 -3.18
C MET A 184 -1.08 13.39 -3.35
N ARG A 185 -0.92 14.63 -3.84
CA ARG A 185 0.41 15.27 -3.95
C ARG A 185 1.06 15.46 -2.58
N VAL A 186 0.31 15.99 -1.61
CA VAL A 186 0.83 16.21 -0.26
C VAL A 186 1.09 14.89 0.46
N TYR A 187 0.20 13.90 0.36
CA TYR A 187 0.40 12.56 0.89
C TYR A 187 1.71 11.94 0.36
N ARG A 188 1.93 11.96 -0.97
CA ARG A 188 3.17 11.48 -1.58
C ARG A 188 4.38 12.21 -1.00
N ALA A 189 4.36 13.53 -0.97
CA ALA A 189 5.46 14.33 -0.43
C ALA A 189 5.76 14.03 1.05
N MET A 190 4.72 13.79 1.87
CA MET A 190 4.92 13.38 3.26
C MET A 190 5.59 12.00 3.34
N VAL A 191 5.12 11.02 2.55
CA VAL A 191 5.67 9.66 2.56
C VAL A 191 7.10 9.61 2.00
N THR A 192 7.37 10.30 0.89
CA THR A 192 8.68 10.27 0.22
C THR A 192 9.68 11.28 0.76
N ASN A 193 9.28 12.55 0.89
CA ASN A 193 10.24 13.63 1.17
C ASN A 193 10.44 13.84 2.68
N ILE A 194 9.40 13.61 3.49
CA ILE A 194 9.50 13.79 4.95
C ILE A 194 9.86 12.47 5.62
N LEU A 195 9.06 11.41 5.41
CA LEU A 195 9.32 10.11 6.02
C LEU A 195 10.46 9.36 5.33
N GLY A 196 10.80 9.70 4.09
CA GLY A 196 11.96 9.13 3.40
C GLY A 196 11.73 7.70 2.92
N PHE A 197 10.47 7.34 2.62
CA PHE A 197 10.18 6.05 1.98
C PHE A 197 10.27 6.22 0.48
N GLU A 198 11.18 5.48 -0.12
CA GLU A 198 11.28 5.40 -1.57
C GLU A 198 10.38 4.27 -2.07
N GLY A 199 9.83 4.46 -3.27
CA GLY A 199 9.01 3.46 -3.95
C GLY A 199 9.65 2.09 -3.84
N ALA A 200 8.86 1.07 -3.46
CA ALA A 200 9.23 -0.34 -3.51
C ALA A 200 9.40 -0.83 -4.97
N GLN A 201 9.96 0.01 -5.85
CA GLN A 201 10.16 -0.19 -7.28
C GLN A 201 10.95 -1.49 -7.57
N ARG A 202 11.65 -2.06 -6.59
CA ARG A 202 12.30 -3.36 -6.71
C ARG A 202 11.42 -4.54 -6.31
N ALA A 203 10.69 -4.45 -5.20
CA ALA A 203 9.95 -5.60 -4.66
C ALA A 203 8.58 -5.79 -5.34
N SER A 204 7.83 -4.71 -5.61
CA SER A 204 6.55 -4.82 -6.30
C SER A 204 6.75 -5.19 -7.76
N MET A 205 7.78 -4.65 -8.42
CA MET A 205 8.13 -4.98 -9.81
C MET A 205 8.64 -6.42 -9.94
N GLU A 206 9.52 -6.90 -9.06
CA GLU A 206 9.89 -8.32 -9.08
C GLU A 206 8.72 -9.26 -8.75
N SER A 207 7.85 -8.90 -7.80
CA SER A 207 6.68 -9.72 -7.48
C SER A 207 5.66 -9.71 -8.62
N SER A 208 5.46 -8.55 -9.26
CA SER A 208 4.59 -8.37 -10.42
C SER A 208 5.16 -9.11 -11.62
N ASP A 209 6.46 -9.01 -11.91
CA ASP A 209 7.14 -9.72 -13.00
C ASP A 209 7.12 -11.24 -12.77
N ARG A 210 7.28 -11.70 -11.52
CA ARG A 210 7.14 -13.13 -11.17
C ARG A 210 5.70 -13.61 -11.33
N VAL A 211 4.71 -12.82 -10.92
CA VAL A 211 3.29 -13.14 -11.07
C VAL A 211 2.90 -13.11 -12.55
N GLU A 212 3.35 -12.12 -13.31
CA GLU A 212 3.14 -12.00 -14.75
C GLU A 212 3.82 -13.15 -15.51
N GLY A 213 5.05 -13.52 -15.13
CA GLY A 213 5.74 -14.70 -15.66
C GLY A 213 5.01 -16.01 -15.37
N LEU A 214 4.45 -16.17 -14.16
CA LEU A 214 3.64 -17.34 -13.81
C LEU A 214 2.32 -17.37 -14.60
N MET A 215 1.68 -16.21 -14.79
CA MET A 215 0.48 -16.09 -15.62
C MET A 215 0.76 -16.40 -17.09
N ALA A 216 1.87 -15.91 -17.63
CA ALA A 216 2.32 -16.22 -18.98
C ALA A 216 2.53 -17.73 -19.17
N LEU A 217 3.17 -18.40 -18.20
CA LEU A 217 3.35 -19.86 -18.22
C LEU A 217 2.01 -20.61 -18.19
N LEU A 218 1.04 -20.15 -17.38
CA LEU A 218 -0.29 -20.75 -17.34
C LEU A 218 -1.05 -20.60 -18.67
N VAL A 219 -0.91 -19.44 -19.33
CA VAL A 219 -1.48 -19.20 -20.66
C VAL A 219 -0.81 -20.08 -21.72
N GLU A 220 0.51 -20.25 -21.66
CA GLU A 220 1.26 -21.13 -22.56
C GLU A 220 0.85 -22.59 -22.38
N LEU A 221 0.77 -23.08 -21.14
CA LEU A 221 0.29 -24.44 -20.83
C LEU A 221 -1.13 -24.68 -21.35
N ARG A 222 -2.02 -23.69 -21.19
CA ARG A 222 -3.39 -23.76 -21.74
C ARG A 222 -3.38 -23.83 -23.27
N THR A 223 -2.52 -23.05 -23.92
CA THR A 223 -2.40 -23.01 -25.39
C THR A 223 -1.84 -24.32 -25.93
N SER A 224 -0.81 -24.87 -25.28
CA SER A 224 -0.20 -26.16 -25.59
C SER A 224 -1.19 -27.32 -25.39
N ALA A 225 -1.98 -27.30 -24.31
CA ALA A 225 -3.04 -28.28 -24.09
C ALA A 225 -4.07 -28.27 -25.24
N ARG A 226 -4.46 -27.08 -25.73
CA ARG A 226 -5.38 -26.97 -26.88
C ARG A 226 -4.76 -27.48 -28.19
N SER A 227 -3.49 -27.17 -28.46
CA SER A 227 -2.82 -27.65 -29.67
C SER A 227 -2.62 -29.17 -29.67
N ASN A 228 -2.50 -29.78 -28.49
CA ASN A 228 -2.38 -31.23 -28.31
C ASN A 228 -3.73 -31.94 -28.19
N HIS A 229 -4.85 -31.24 -28.42
CA HIS A 229 -6.22 -31.75 -28.25
C HIS A 229 -6.54 -32.25 -26.83
N ASP A 230 -5.79 -31.81 -25.81
CA ASP A 230 -6.07 -32.05 -24.40
C ASP A 230 -7.01 -30.96 -23.86
N TYR A 231 -8.28 -31.08 -24.24
CA TYR A 231 -9.32 -30.14 -23.85
C TYR A 231 -9.63 -30.20 -22.33
N ALA A 232 -9.44 -31.38 -21.71
CA ALA A 232 -9.70 -31.57 -20.28
C ALA A 232 -8.75 -30.73 -19.41
N THR A 233 -7.44 -30.75 -19.71
CA THR A 233 -6.45 -29.93 -19.00
C THR A 233 -6.66 -28.44 -19.30
N SER A 234 -7.05 -28.09 -20.53
CA SER A 234 -7.34 -26.69 -20.90
C SER A 234 -8.50 -26.10 -20.10
N ASP A 235 -9.61 -26.85 -19.97
CA ASP A 235 -10.77 -26.43 -19.19
C ASP A 235 -10.45 -26.36 -17.69
N LEU A 236 -9.67 -27.32 -17.17
CA LEU A 236 -9.22 -27.30 -15.77
C LEU A 236 -8.42 -26.03 -15.43
N ILE A 237 -7.50 -25.62 -16.31
CA ILE A 237 -6.72 -24.39 -16.13
C ILE A 237 -7.65 -23.17 -16.15
N ARG A 238 -8.58 -23.10 -17.11
CA ARG A 238 -9.55 -21.99 -17.19
C ARG A 238 -10.38 -21.87 -15.92
N ASP A 239 -10.92 -22.98 -15.43
CA ASP A 239 -11.84 -22.98 -14.30
C ASP A 239 -11.10 -22.67 -12.98
N ARG A 240 -9.86 -23.17 -12.82
CA ARG A 240 -8.99 -22.84 -11.67
C ARG A 240 -8.61 -21.37 -11.63
N VAL A 241 -8.30 -20.78 -12.79
CA VAL A 241 -7.93 -19.37 -12.90
C VAL A 241 -9.16 -18.48 -12.68
N ALA A 242 -10.33 -18.86 -13.22
CA ALA A 242 -11.60 -18.18 -12.98
C ALA A 242 -12.03 -18.22 -11.51
N ALA A 243 -11.76 -19.32 -10.79
CA ALA A 243 -12.00 -19.41 -9.35
C ALA A 243 -11.17 -18.42 -8.52
N GLN A 244 -10.08 -17.88 -9.07
CA GLN A 244 -9.29 -16.80 -8.47
C GLN A 244 -9.73 -15.41 -8.92
N GLY A 245 -10.88 -15.29 -9.61
CA GLY A 245 -11.37 -14.01 -10.15
C GLY A 245 -10.66 -13.57 -11.43
N ILE A 246 -9.87 -14.44 -12.08
CA ILE A 246 -9.10 -14.09 -13.28
C ILE A 246 -9.78 -14.71 -14.51
N THR A 247 -10.17 -13.90 -15.48
CA THR A 247 -10.81 -14.35 -16.72
C THR A 247 -9.81 -14.28 -17.87
N LEU A 248 -9.61 -15.41 -18.56
CA LEU A 248 -8.72 -15.50 -19.73
C LEU A 248 -9.54 -15.51 -21.02
N LYS A 249 -9.53 -14.42 -21.78
CA LYS A 249 -10.23 -14.29 -23.07
C LYS A 249 -9.27 -14.56 -24.24
N ASP A 250 -9.73 -15.33 -25.22
CA ASP A 250 -8.95 -15.56 -26.44
C ASP A 250 -9.13 -14.35 -27.37
N GLY A 251 -8.05 -13.60 -27.60
CA GLY A 251 -8.00 -12.50 -28.56
C GLY A 251 -7.76 -12.98 -30.00
N LYS A 252 -7.91 -12.08 -30.97
CA LYS A 252 -7.60 -12.38 -32.37
C LYS A 252 -6.08 -12.53 -32.54
N GLY A 253 -5.64 -13.65 -33.13
CA GLY A 253 -4.23 -13.90 -33.42
C GLY A 253 -3.46 -14.71 -32.36
N GLY A 254 -4.15 -15.35 -31.40
CA GLY A 254 -3.52 -16.23 -30.41
C GLY A 254 -2.99 -15.50 -29.17
N VAL A 255 -3.20 -14.18 -29.07
CA VAL A 255 -2.95 -13.40 -27.85
C VAL A 255 -4.12 -13.62 -26.89
N VAL A 256 -3.84 -13.99 -25.64
CA VAL A 256 -4.86 -14.17 -24.59
C VAL A 256 -4.92 -12.90 -23.75
N GLU A 257 -6.09 -12.26 -23.68
CA GLU A 257 -6.34 -11.10 -22.83
C GLU A 257 -6.73 -11.57 -21.42
N ILE A 258 -6.15 -10.93 -20.39
CA ILE A 258 -6.36 -11.26 -18.98
C ILE A 258 -7.19 -10.15 -18.33
N GLU A 259 -8.35 -10.50 -17.77
CA GLU A 259 -9.18 -9.57 -17.00
C GLU A 259 -9.23 -9.99 -15.53
N TYR A 260 -9.05 -9.03 -14.63
CA TYR A 260 -9.13 -9.22 -13.18
C TYR A 260 -10.50 -8.77 -12.67
N GLY A 261 -11.26 -9.69 -12.10
CA GLY A 261 -12.55 -9.47 -11.48
C GLY A 261 -12.57 -9.88 -10.00
N PRO A 262 -13.66 -9.60 -9.28
CA PRO A 262 -13.81 -10.05 -7.90
C PRO A 262 -13.80 -11.58 -7.82
N ILE A 263 -13.14 -12.13 -6.80
CA ILE A 263 -13.11 -13.59 -6.54
C ILE A 263 -14.56 -14.05 -6.30
N PRO A 264 -15.09 -15.01 -7.08
CA PRO A 264 -16.43 -15.52 -6.89
C PRO A 264 -16.59 -16.11 -5.49
N THR A 265 -17.54 -15.61 -4.71
CA THR A 265 -17.90 -16.20 -3.42
C THR A 265 -18.50 -17.58 -3.65
N GLN A 266 -17.92 -18.62 -3.05
CA GLN A 266 -18.46 -19.98 -3.14
C GLN A 266 -19.87 -19.99 -2.53
N GLN A 267 -20.88 -20.37 -3.32
CA GLN A 267 -22.19 -20.73 -2.79
C GLN A 267 -22.03 -22.05 -2.03
N ASP A 268 -22.25 -22.01 -0.72
CA ASP A 268 -22.35 -23.21 0.12
C ASP A 268 -23.43 -24.14 -0.43
N GLY A 269 -23.01 -25.37 -0.78
CA GLY A 269 -23.89 -26.44 -1.21
C GLY A 269 -24.80 -26.88 -0.07
N SER A 270 -26.06 -26.44 -0.10
CA SER A 270 -27.13 -27.06 0.67
C SER A 270 -27.62 -28.32 -0.06
N SER A 271 -27.00 -29.47 0.25
CA SER A 271 -27.53 -30.77 -0.18
C SER A 271 -28.63 -31.24 0.78
N SER A 272 -29.87 -31.05 0.32
CA SER A 272 -31.03 -31.95 0.44
C SER A 272 -30.94 -33.13 1.43
N SER A 273 -31.80 -33.06 2.45
CA SER A 273 -32.33 -34.21 3.20
C SER A 273 -33.04 -35.23 2.29
N PRO A 274 -32.78 -36.54 2.41
CA PRO A 274 -33.56 -37.54 1.70
C PRO A 274 -34.88 -37.78 2.45
N THR A 275 -35.98 -37.64 1.73
CA THR A 275 -37.30 -38.17 2.14
C THR A 275 -37.61 -39.34 1.21
N GLU A 276 -38.18 -40.38 1.82
CA GLU A 276 -38.60 -41.70 1.31
C GLU A 276 -37.54 -42.81 1.29
#